data_AF-A0A4Z0NFK3-F1
#
_entry.id   AF-A0A4Z0NFK3-F1
#
_cell.length_a   1.000
_cell.length_b   1.000
_cell.length_c   1.000
_cell.angle_alpha   90.00
_cell.angle_beta   90.00
_cell.angle_gamma   90.00
#
_symmetry.space_group_name_H-M   'P 1'
#
loop_
_entity.id
_entity.type
_entity.pdbx_description
1 polymer ?
#
loop_
_entity_poly.entity_id
_entity_poly.type
_entity_poly.pdbx_seq_one_letter_code
_entity_poly.pdbx_strand_id
1 'polypeptide(L)'
;MQILLANPRGFCAGVDRAISIVENALAIYGAPIYVRHEVVHNRYVVDSLRKRGAIFIEQISEVPDGAILIFSAHGVSQAVRNEAKSRDLTVFDATCPLVTKVHMEVARASRRGEESILIGHAGHPEVEGTMGQYSNPEGGMYLVESPEDVWTLNVKNEGKLSFMTQTTLSVDDTSDVIDALRKRFPKIVGPRKDDICYATTNRQEAVRALAEQADVVLVVGSKNSSNSNRLAELAQR
;
A
#
# COMPACT_ATOMS: atom_id res chain seq x y z
N MET A 1 31.23 -18.41 -10.98
CA MET A 1 30.03 -17.79 -10.39
C MET A 1 29.10 -17.39 -11.52
N GLN A 2 27.95 -18.05 -11.64
CA GLN A 2 26.91 -17.67 -12.58
C GLN A 2 25.98 -16.66 -11.90
N ILE A 3 25.57 -15.61 -12.62
CA ILE A 3 24.66 -14.58 -12.11
C ILE A 3 23.31 -14.76 -12.82
N LEU A 4 22.25 -14.96 -12.05
CA LEU A 4 20.89 -15.10 -12.53
C LEU A 4 20.07 -13.86 -12.15
N LEU A 5 19.14 -13.46 -13.02
CA LEU A 5 18.28 -12.30 -12.80
C LEU A 5 16.81 -12.70 -12.94
N ALA A 6 16.02 -12.51 -11.87
CA ALA A 6 14.57 -12.70 -11.92
C ALA A 6 13.92 -11.77 -12.96
N ASN A 7 12.86 -12.24 -13.62
CA ASN A 7 11.99 -11.42 -14.46
C ASN A 7 10.51 -11.80 -14.20
N PRO A 8 9.65 -10.84 -13.84
CA PRO A 8 9.94 -9.41 -13.67
C PRO A 8 10.74 -9.08 -12.39
N ARG A 9 11.43 -7.93 -12.40
CA ARG A 9 12.11 -7.32 -11.23
C ARG A 9 12.06 -5.78 -11.32
N GLY A 10 12.33 -5.07 -10.22
CA GLY A 10 12.47 -3.61 -10.23
C GLY A 10 11.14 -2.85 -10.19
N PHE A 11 11.00 -1.77 -10.97
CA PHE A 11 9.86 -0.84 -10.91
C PHE A 11 8.54 -1.44 -11.44
N CYS A 12 7.43 -1.04 -10.82
CA CYS A 12 6.08 -1.30 -11.32
C CYS A 12 5.46 -0.01 -11.86
N ALA A 13 4.34 -0.12 -12.58
CA ALA A 13 3.66 1.05 -13.16
C ALA A 13 3.28 2.12 -12.13
N GLY A 14 2.88 1.73 -10.91
CA GLY A 14 2.53 2.67 -9.84
C GLY A 14 3.74 3.47 -9.34
N VAL A 15 4.88 2.80 -9.16
CA VAL A 15 6.15 3.41 -8.74
C VAL A 15 6.67 4.38 -9.80
N ASP A 16 6.71 3.94 -11.06
CA ASP A 16 7.19 4.75 -12.19
C ASP A 16 6.38 6.03 -12.36
N ARG A 17 5.04 5.91 -12.31
CA ARG A 17 4.13 7.07 -12.30
C ARG A 17 4.40 8.00 -11.13
N ALA A 18 4.55 7.47 -9.91
CA ALA A 18 4.67 8.31 -8.72
C ALA A 18 5.99 9.09 -8.69
N ILE A 19 7.09 8.45 -9.09
CA ILE A 19 8.39 9.13 -9.25
C ILE A 19 8.27 10.24 -10.31
N SER A 20 7.71 9.91 -11.48
CA SER A 20 7.53 10.87 -12.57
C SER A 20 6.67 12.08 -12.18
N ILE A 21 5.65 11.89 -11.34
CA ILE A 21 4.83 13.00 -10.83
C ILE A 21 5.68 13.99 -10.03
N VAL A 22 6.56 13.52 -9.14
CA VAL A 22 7.43 14.39 -8.35
C VAL A 22 8.48 15.06 -9.24
N GLU A 23 9.10 14.29 -10.15
CA GLU A 23 10.12 14.82 -11.06
C GLU A 23 9.59 15.89 -12.01
N ASN A 24 8.39 15.67 -12.56
CA ASN A 24 7.74 16.62 -13.45
C ASN A 24 7.24 17.85 -12.68
N ALA A 25 6.74 17.68 -11.46
CA ALA A 25 6.38 18.82 -10.62
C ALA A 25 7.60 19.71 -10.34
N LEU A 26 8.75 19.12 -10.00
CA LEU A 26 10.01 19.85 -9.83
C LEU A 26 10.45 20.53 -11.13
N ALA A 27 10.29 19.87 -12.28
CA ALA A 27 10.69 20.44 -13.58
C ALA A 27 9.79 21.60 -14.03
N ILE A 28 8.49 21.53 -13.76
CA ILE A 28 7.49 22.52 -14.21
C ILE A 28 7.43 23.71 -13.25
N TYR A 29 7.43 23.45 -11.93
CA TYR A 29 7.17 24.46 -10.91
C TYR A 29 8.41 24.88 -10.12
N GLY A 30 9.54 24.18 -10.29
CA GLY A 30 10.75 24.41 -9.50
C GLY A 30 10.66 23.84 -8.09
N ALA A 31 11.71 24.07 -7.31
CA ALA A 31 11.75 23.71 -5.89
C ALA A 31 11.24 24.87 -5.01
N PRO A 32 10.63 24.58 -3.84
CA PRO A 32 10.41 23.26 -3.26
C PRO A 32 9.11 22.59 -3.71
N ILE A 33 9.11 21.25 -3.75
CA ILE A 33 7.91 20.42 -3.88
C ILE A 33 7.74 19.59 -2.61
N TYR A 34 6.62 19.73 -1.91
CA TYR A 34 6.36 18.97 -0.70
C TYR A 34 5.75 17.62 -1.05
N VAL A 35 6.20 16.56 -0.39
CA VAL A 35 5.71 15.20 -0.58
C VAL A 35 5.35 14.61 0.78
N ARG A 36 4.10 14.18 0.96
CA ARG A 36 3.66 13.52 2.20
C ARG A 36 4.16 12.07 2.22
N HIS A 37 5.00 11.77 3.21
CA HIS A 37 5.80 10.55 3.36
C HIS A 37 6.74 10.32 2.17
N GLU A 38 7.60 9.31 2.26
CA GLU A 38 8.39 8.86 1.11
C GLU A 38 7.46 8.51 -0.07
N VAL A 39 7.73 9.08 -1.26
CA VAL A 39 6.89 8.85 -2.45
C VAL A 39 6.79 7.35 -2.79
N VAL A 40 7.88 6.62 -2.56
CA VAL A 40 8.03 5.17 -2.58
C VAL A 40 9.08 4.76 -1.54
N HIS A 41 8.98 3.58 -0.96
CA HIS A 41 9.96 3.07 0.02
C HIS A 41 11.27 2.62 -0.63
N ASN A 42 12.06 3.58 -1.12
CA ASN A 42 13.40 3.36 -1.65
C ASN A 42 14.32 4.54 -1.33
N ARG A 43 15.32 4.30 -0.47
CA ARG A 43 16.26 5.34 -0.01
C ARG A 43 16.95 6.08 -1.16
N TYR A 44 17.40 5.37 -2.19
CA TYR A 44 18.10 5.99 -3.31
C TYR A 44 17.18 6.96 -4.09
N VAL A 45 15.95 6.55 -4.36
CA VAL A 45 14.95 7.40 -5.03
C VAL A 45 14.64 8.64 -4.18
N VAL A 46 14.36 8.45 -2.88
CA VAL A 46 14.04 9.53 -1.95
C VAL A 46 15.20 10.53 -1.83
N ASP A 47 16.42 10.06 -1.65
CA ASP A 47 17.60 10.93 -1.55
C ASP A 47 17.88 11.68 -2.86
N SER A 48 17.65 11.05 -4.01
CA SER A 48 17.78 11.70 -5.33
C SER A 48 16.77 12.83 -5.50
N LEU A 49 15.50 12.60 -5.17
CA LEU A 49 14.46 13.62 -5.22
C LEU A 49 14.70 14.75 -4.22
N ARG A 50 15.17 14.44 -3.01
CA ARG A 50 15.53 15.44 -1.99
C ARG A 50 16.65 16.36 -2.48
N LYS A 51 17.70 15.80 -3.09
CA LYS A 51 18.80 16.58 -3.70
C LYS A 51 18.32 17.53 -4.81
N ARG A 52 17.20 17.21 -5.46
CA ARG A 52 16.58 18.03 -6.51
C ARG A 52 15.58 19.05 -5.98
N GLY A 53 15.30 19.08 -4.67
CA GLY A 53 14.42 20.05 -4.03
C GLY A 53 13.05 19.52 -3.58
N ALA A 54 12.84 18.20 -3.58
CA ALA A 54 11.68 17.62 -2.90
C ALA A 54 11.86 17.68 -1.37
N ILE A 55 10.83 18.09 -0.65
CA ILE A 55 10.79 18.11 0.81
C ILE A 55 9.78 17.07 1.27
N PHE A 56 10.27 16.01 1.92
CA PHE A 56 9.43 14.96 2.47
C PHE A 56 8.99 15.34 3.89
N ILE A 57 7.69 15.30 4.15
CA ILE A 57 7.02 15.70 5.40
C ILE A 57 6.12 14.58 5.90
N GLU A 58 5.76 14.62 7.18
CA GLU A 58 4.85 13.65 7.80
C GLU A 58 3.40 14.18 7.87
N GLN A 59 3.25 15.46 8.21
CA GLN A 59 1.96 16.12 8.42
C GLN A 59 1.75 17.32 7.49
N ILE A 60 0.50 17.53 7.03
CA ILE A 60 0.15 18.63 6.11
C ILE A 60 0.35 20.00 6.79
N SER A 61 0.27 20.07 8.12
CA SER A 61 0.57 21.26 8.91
C SER A 61 2.01 21.78 8.73
N GLU A 62 2.94 20.94 8.27
CA GLU A 62 4.34 21.33 7.98
C GLU A 62 4.49 22.05 6.63
N VAL A 63 3.46 22.04 5.79
CA VAL A 63 3.48 22.60 4.44
C VAL A 63 2.98 24.06 4.49
N PRO A 64 3.69 25.05 3.94
CA PRO A 64 3.22 26.44 3.90
C PRO A 64 2.07 26.62 2.89
N ASP A 65 1.24 27.63 3.11
CA ASP A 65 0.20 28.02 2.15
C ASP A 65 0.80 28.45 0.80
N GLY A 66 0.06 28.23 -0.29
CA GLY A 66 0.47 28.43 -1.67
C GLY A 66 1.38 27.33 -2.24
N ALA A 67 1.79 26.33 -1.44
CA ALA A 67 2.73 25.30 -1.87
C ALA A 67 2.08 24.20 -2.72
N ILE A 68 2.94 23.43 -3.40
CA ILE A 68 2.58 22.19 -4.07
C ILE A 68 2.82 21.02 -3.13
N LEU A 69 1.79 20.21 -2.91
CA LEU A 69 1.83 18.99 -2.11
C LEU A 69 1.53 17.76 -2.99
N ILE A 70 2.33 16.70 -2.82
CA ILE A 70 2.14 15.42 -3.49
C ILE A 70 1.89 14.32 -2.45
N PHE A 71 0.80 13.58 -2.60
CA PHE A 71 0.58 12.35 -1.82
C PHE A 71 1.40 11.19 -2.39
N SER A 72 2.02 10.37 -1.53
CA SER A 72 2.83 9.22 -1.95
C SER A 72 2.03 8.13 -2.68
N ALA A 73 2.74 7.18 -3.30
CA ALA A 73 2.13 6.07 -4.03
C ALA A 73 1.25 5.16 -3.16
N HIS A 74 1.51 5.13 -1.85
CA HIS A 74 0.82 4.28 -0.87
C HIS A 74 -0.59 4.77 -0.53
N GLY A 75 -0.93 6.02 -0.92
CA GLY A 75 -2.23 6.61 -0.62
C GLY A 75 -2.34 7.24 0.76
N VAL A 76 -3.46 7.93 0.97
CA VAL A 76 -3.76 8.69 2.19
C VAL A 76 -5.22 8.52 2.60
N SER A 77 -5.51 8.74 3.89
CA SER A 77 -6.86 8.69 4.44
C SER A 77 -7.76 9.83 3.93
N GLN A 78 -9.07 9.71 4.13
CA GLN A 78 -10.00 10.81 3.83
C GLN A 78 -9.76 12.04 4.71
N ALA A 79 -9.33 11.85 5.96
CA ALA A 79 -8.99 12.96 6.84
C ALA A 79 -7.84 13.80 6.27
N VAL A 80 -6.75 13.16 5.87
CA VAL A 80 -5.59 13.81 5.24
C VAL A 80 -5.97 14.48 3.92
N ARG A 81 -6.78 13.81 3.10
CA ARG A 81 -7.27 14.39 1.84
C ARG A 81 -8.12 15.65 2.08
N ASN A 82 -9.00 15.62 3.08
CA ASN A 82 -9.87 16.75 3.41
C ASN A 82 -9.08 17.91 4.04
N GLU A 83 -8.10 17.61 4.90
CA GLU A 83 -7.18 18.60 5.46
C GLU A 83 -6.45 19.36 4.35
N ALA A 84 -5.82 18.64 3.41
CA ALA A 84 -5.14 19.26 2.28
C ALA A 84 -6.10 20.10 1.41
N LYS A 85 -7.32 19.60 1.19
CA LYS A 85 -8.35 20.32 0.41
C LYS A 85 -8.83 21.60 1.09
N SER A 86 -8.80 21.66 2.42
CA SER A 86 -9.19 22.85 3.18
C SER A 86 -8.09 23.92 3.29
N ARG A 87 -6.86 23.59 2.89
CA ARG A 87 -5.71 24.49 2.90
C ARG A 87 -5.52 25.13 1.52
N ASP A 88 -4.81 26.25 1.49
CA ASP A 88 -4.36 26.88 0.25
C ASP A 88 -3.18 26.08 -0.33
N LEU A 89 -3.45 24.92 -0.93
CA LEU A 89 -2.45 24.01 -1.48
C LEU A 89 -2.84 23.55 -2.89
N THR A 90 -1.86 23.47 -3.78
CA THR A 90 -2.02 22.73 -5.04
C THR A 90 -1.64 21.27 -4.81
N VAL A 91 -2.61 20.37 -4.93
CA VAL A 91 -2.41 18.94 -4.58
C VAL A 91 -2.34 18.06 -5.83
N PHE A 92 -1.28 17.28 -5.95
CA PHE A 92 -1.20 16.16 -6.89
C PHE A 92 -1.25 14.82 -6.16
N ASP A 93 -2.00 13.87 -6.73
CA ASP A 93 -2.20 12.56 -6.12
C ASP A 93 -1.41 11.47 -6.86
N ALA A 94 -0.28 11.07 -6.27
CA ALA A 94 0.56 10.01 -6.80
C ALA A 94 0.12 8.60 -6.36
N THR A 95 -0.99 8.47 -5.61
CA THR A 95 -1.53 7.17 -5.18
C THR A 95 -1.62 6.21 -6.37
N CYS A 96 -1.13 4.99 -6.19
CA CYS A 96 -1.24 3.95 -7.21
C CYS A 96 -2.72 3.68 -7.50
N PRO A 97 -3.16 3.62 -8.78
CA PRO A 97 -4.56 3.32 -9.10
C PRO A 97 -5.07 2.00 -8.52
N LEU A 98 -4.18 1.02 -8.31
CA LEU A 98 -4.54 -0.26 -7.69
C LEU A 98 -4.79 -0.13 -6.18
N VAL A 99 -4.17 0.84 -5.50
CA VAL A 99 -4.50 1.21 -4.11
C VAL A 99 -5.82 1.99 -4.09
N THR A 100 -6.00 2.94 -5.01
CA THR A 100 -7.28 3.69 -5.13
C THR A 100 -8.47 2.76 -5.35
N LYS A 101 -8.31 1.68 -6.11
CA LYS A 101 -9.35 0.64 -6.26
C LYS A 101 -9.80 0.09 -4.91
N VAL A 102 -8.87 -0.28 -4.03
CA VAL A 102 -9.16 -0.80 -2.69
C VAL A 102 -9.84 0.27 -1.84
N HIS A 103 -9.34 1.51 -1.87
CA HIS A 103 -9.95 2.63 -1.15
C HIS A 103 -11.44 2.81 -1.50
N MET A 104 -11.80 2.67 -2.78
CA MET A 104 -13.17 2.83 -3.24
C MET A 104 -14.12 1.75 -2.71
N GLU A 105 -13.64 0.53 -2.51
CA GLU A 105 -14.43 -0.56 -1.92
C GLU A 105 -14.66 -0.33 -0.43
N VAL A 106 -13.63 0.06 0.32
CA VAL A 106 -13.75 0.42 1.74
C VAL A 106 -14.70 1.60 1.93
N ALA A 107 -14.56 2.66 1.12
CA ALA A 107 -15.46 3.81 1.15
C ALA A 107 -16.91 3.45 0.78
N ARG A 108 -17.12 2.39 -0.03
CA ARG A 108 -18.46 1.87 -0.35
C ARG A 108 -19.07 1.15 0.84
N ALA A 109 -18.32 0.28 1.52
CA ALA A 109 -18.78 -0.42 2.72
C ALA A 109 -19.11 0.58 3.86
N SER A 110 -18.24 1.57 4.06
CA SER A 110 -18.46 2.68 5.01
C SER A 110 -19.79 3.39 4.76
N ARG A 111 -20.09 3.77 3.51
CA ARG A 111 -21.38 4.41 3.15
C ARG A 111 -22.60 3.53 3.42
N ARG A 112 -22.45 2.21 3.44
CA ARG A 112 -23.53 1.26 3.75
C ARG A 112 -23.65 0.94 5.24
N GLY A 113 -22.71 1.39 6.07
CA GLY A 113 -22.62 1.00 7.48
C GLY A 113 -22.32 -0.50 7.65
N GLU A 114 -21.72 -1.13 6.64
CA GLU A 114 -21.39 -2.55 6.63
C GLU A 114 -19.94 -2.73 7.03
N GLU A 115 -19.65 -3.74 7.85
CA GLU A 115 -18.32 -3.96 8.41
C GLU A 115 -17.31 -4.43 7.35
N SER A 116 -16.06 -4.04 7.54
CA SER A 116 -14.95 -4.39 6.64
C SER A 116 -13.73 -4.86 7.42
N ILE A 117 -13.04 -5.87 6.88
CA ILE A 117 -11.78 -6.39 7.40
C ILE A 117 -10.68 -6.12 6.37
N LEU A 118 -9.62 -5.44 6.77
CA LEU A 118 -8.41 -5.31 5.97
C LEU A 118 -7.39 -6.36 6.44
N ILE A 119 -6.87 -7.12 5.49
CA ILE A 119 -5.65 -7.91 5.70
C ILE A 119 -4.47 -7.01 5.36
N GLY A 120 -3.56 -6.78 6.29
CA GLY A 120 -2.41 -5.90 6.07
C GLY A 120 -1.56 -5.71 7.32
N HIS A 121 -0.41 -5.05 7.17
CA HIS A 121 0.51 -4.83 8.30
C HIS A 121 0.25 -3.53 9.04
N ALA A 122 0.10 -3.60 10.37
CA ALA A 122 -0.08 -2.42 11.19
C ALA A 122 1.07 -1.42 11.02
N GLY A 123 0.73 -0.13 10.99
CA GLY A 123 1.69 0.97 10.80
C GLY A 123 2.20 1.15 9.36
N HIS A 124 1.78 0.32 8.39
CA HIS A 124 2.12 0.58 7.00
C HIS A 124 1.26 1.74 6.43
N PRO A 125 1.84 2.70 5.68
CA PRO A 125 1.09 3.88 5.21
C PRO A 125 -0.09 3.52 4.30
N GLU A 126 0.01 2.45 3.51
CA GLU A 126 -1.12 1.94 2.71
C GLU A 126 -2.27 1.43 3.57
N VAL A 127 -1.95 0.80 4.70
CA VAL A 127 -2.95 0.32 5.66
C VAL A 127 -3.62 1.51 6.34
N GLU A 128 -2.86 2.49 6.80
CA GLU A 128 -3.44 3.73 7.37
C GLU A 128 -4.34 4.46 6.36
N GLY A 129 -3.89 4.57 5.11
CA GLY A 129 -4.65 5.17 4.02
C GLY A 129 -5.95 4.42 3.73
N THR A 130 -5.90 3.09 3.69
CA THR A 130 -7.04 2.22 3.38
C THR A 130 -8.05 2.17 4.53
N MET A 131 -7.59 1.96 5.76
CA MET A 131 -8.43 2.01 6.97
C MET A 131 -9.12 3.38 7.10
N GLY A 132 -8.37 4.46 6.79
CA GLY A 132 -8.87 5.83 6.82
C GLY A 132 -9.86 6.22 5.72
N GLN A 133 -10.30 5.27 4.89
CA GLN A 133 -11.45 5.44 3.99
C GLN A 133 -12.78 5.10 4.70
N TYR A 134 -12.72 4.39 5.82
CA TYR A 134 -13.87 4.00 6.60
C TYR A 134 -14.14 5.04 7.69
N SER A 135 -15.39 5.48 7.83
CA SER A 135 -15.76 6.56 8.75
C SER A 135 -17.14 6.40 9.38
N ASN A 136 -17.87 5.34 9.07
CA ASN A 136 -19.21 5.13 9.60
C ASN A 136 -19.17 4.42 10.97
N PRO A 137 -19.62 5.06 12.07
CA PRO A 137 -19.56 4.46 13.39
C PRO A 137 -20.55 3.31 13.62
N GLU A 138 -21.61 3.19 12.80
CA GLU A 138 -22.58 2.11 12.92
C GLU A 138 -21.97 0.76 12.54
N GLY A 139 -21.14 0.73 11.50
CA GLY A 139 -20.38 -0.43 11.08
C GLY A 139 -19.05 -0.59 11.83
N GLY A 140 -17.98 -0.90 11.12
CA GLY A 140 -16.67 -1.16 11.71
C GLY A 140 -15.60 -1.47 10.67
N MET A 141 -14.36 -1.07 10.97
CA MET A 141 -13.19 -1.36 10.16
C MET A 141 -12.16 -2.08 11.05
N TYR A 142 -11.78 -3.29 10.66
CA TYR A 142 -10.89 -4.16 11.43
C TYR A 142 -9.62 -4.45 10.64
N LEU A 143 -8.49 -4.58 11.34
CA LEU A 143 -7.22 -4.99 10.75
C LEU A 143 -6.86 -6.38 11.29
N VAL A 144 -6.44 -7.27 10.41
CA VAL A 144 -5.87 -8.58 10.75
C VAL A 144 -4.58 -8.80 9.96
N GLU A 145 -3.59 -9.45 10.59
CA GLU A 145 -2.31 -9.77 9.94
C GLU A 145 -2.15 -11.28 9.74
N SER A 146 -2.89 -12.08 10.50
CA SER A 146 -2.69 -13.52 10.63
C SER A 146 -4.00 -14.30 10.79
N PRO A 147 -4.01 -15.63 10.56
CA PRO A 147 -5.15 -16.48 10.90
C PRO A 147 -5.54 -16.37 12.37
N GLU A 148 -4.57 -16.23 13.28
CA GLU A 148 -4.81 -16.10 14.72
C GLU A 148 -5.65 -14.86 15.05
N ASP A 149 -5.38 -13.73 14.40
CA ASP A 149 -6.18 -12.51 14.56
C ASP A 149 -7.63 -12.76 14.13
N VAL A 150 -7.84 -13.46 13.00
CA VAL A 150 -9.17 -13.81 12.50
C VAL A 150 -9.96 -14.63 13.52
N TRP A 151 -9.32 -15.60 14.19
CA TRP A 151 -10.00 -16.46 15.16
C TRP A 151 -10.42 -15.74 16.44
N THR A 152 -9.74 -14.64 16.78
CA THR A 152 -10.07 -13.80 17.96
C THR A 152 -10.97 -12.60 17.62
N LEU A 153 -11.21 -12.33 16.33
CA LEU A 153 -11.95 -11.16 15.88
C LEU A 153 -13.45 -11.27 16.19
N ASN A 154 -13.96 -10.24 16.86
CA ASN A 154 -15.39 -10.05 17.08
C ASN A 154 -15.92 -8.92 16.19
N VAL A 155 -16.97 -9.22 15.42
CA VAL A 155 -17.68 -8.26 14.56
C VAL A 155 -19.14 -8.15 15.03
N LYS A 156 -19.82 -7.05 14.70
CA LYS A 156 -21.20 -6.77 15.10
C LYS A 156 -22.21 -7.60 14.31
N ASN A 157 -21.97 -7.81 13.01
CA ASN A 157 -22.87 -8.47 12.07
C ASN A 157 -22.12 -9.28 11.00
N GLU A 158 -21.87 -10.55 11.29
CA GLU A 158 -21.25 -11.52 10.37
C GLU A 158 -22.05 -11.75 9.07
N GLY A 159 -23.33 -11.35 9.03
CA GLY A 159 -24.18 -11.46 7.84
C GLY A 159 -23.95 -10.39 6.78
N LYS A 160 -23.23 -9.31 7.11
CA LYS A 160 -22.92 -8.17 6.23
C LYS A 160 -21.48 -7.71 6.41
N LEU A 161 -20.55 -8.57 5.99
CA LEU A 161 -19.12 -8.39 6.21
C LEU A 161 -18.39 -8.48 4.87
N SER A 162 -17.39 -7.61 4.68
CA SER A 162 -16.50 -7.68 3.52
C SER A 162 -15.03 -7.67 3.92
N PHE A 163 -14.15 -8.14 3.03
CA PHE A 163 -12.71 -8.03 3.22
C PHE A 163 -11.99 -7.42 2.02
N MET A 164 -10.85 -6.80 2.31
CA MET A 164 -9.89 -6.23 1.37
C MET A 164 -8.48 -6.61 1.82
N THR A 165 -7.49 -6.46 0.93
CA THR A 165 -6.08 -6.72 1.28
C THR A 165 -5.18 -5.55 0.90
N GLN A 166 -4.09 -5.39 1.65
CA GLN A 166 -2.95 -4.59 1.22
C GLN A 166 -2.34 -5.19 -0.06
N THR A 167 -1.84 -4.35 -0.96
CA THR A 167 -1.42 -4.73 -2.33
C THR A 167 -0.04 -5.40 -2.40
N THR A 168 0.73 -5.38 -1.31
CA THR A 168 2.15 -5.80 -1.24
C THR A 168 2.42 -7.01 -0.35
N LEU A 169 1.38 -7.74 0.05
CA LEU A 169 1.49 -8.90 0.95
C LEU A 169 2.10 -10.13 0.28
N SER A 170 2.49 -11.10 1.11
CA SER A 170 2.80 -12.47 0.68
C SER A 170 1.54 -13.11 0.12
N VAL A 171 1.59 -13.66 -1.10
CA VAL A 171 0.44 -14.33 -1.71
C VAL A 171 0.06 -15.58 -0.91
N ASP A 172 1.06 -16.33 -0.43
CA ASP A 172 0.85 -17.58 0.30
C ASP A 172 0.24 -17.28 1.68
N ASP A 173 0.84 -16.38 2.47
CA ASP A 173 0.34 -16.06 3.82
C ASP A 173 -1.06 -15.43 3.77
N THR A 174 -1.33 -14.59 2.75
CA THR A 174 -2.65 -13.97 2.58
C THR A 174 -3.71 -15.02 2.24
N SER A 175 -3.36 -16.08 1.52
CA SER A 175 -4.27 -17.19 1.24
C SER A 175 -4.73 -17.85 2.55
N ASP A 176 -3.82 -18.10 3.48
CA ASP A 176 -4.13 -18.71 4.77
C ASP A 176 -5.07 -17.83 5.61
N VAL A 177 -4.87 -16.51 5.61
CA VAL A 177 -5.75 -15.56 6.29
C VAL A 177 -7.15 -15.54 5.66
N ILE A 178 -7.24 -15.58 4.32
CA ILE A 178 -8.52 -15.60 3.61
C ILE A 178 -9.28 -16.91 3.89
N ASP A 179 -8.59 -18.04 3.93
CA ASP A 179 -9.20 -19.32 4.26
C ASP A 179 -9.74 -19.33 5.69
N ALA A 180 -9.00 -18.76 6.64
CA ALA A 180 -9.48 -18.55 8.01
C ALA A 180 -10.72 -17.63 8.04
N LEU A 181 -10.71 -16.51 7.31
CA LEU A 181 -11.85 -15.59 7.21
C LEU A 181 -13.09 -16.28 6.67
N ARG A 182 -12.97 -17.05 5.58
CA ARG A 182 -14.11 -17.75 4.96
C ARG A 182 -14.64 -18.86 5.85
N LYS A 183 -13.77 -19.54 6.61
CA LYS A 183 -14.18 -20.57 7.58
C LYS A 183 -14.86 -19.94 8.80
N ARG A 184 -14.36 -18.82 9.32
CA ARG A 184 -14.90 -18.11 10.48
C ARG A 184 -16.17 -17.33 10.16
N PHE A 185 -16.24 -16.71 8.98
CA PHE A 185 -17.31 -15.84 8.51
C PHE A 185 -17.80 -16.31 7.12
N PRO A 186 -18.64 -17.36 7.03
CA PRO A 186 -19.00 -17.99 5.74
C PRO A 186 -19.74 -17.08 4.74
N LYS A 187 -20.32 -15.96 5.21
CA LYS A 187 -21.02 -14.97 4.38
C LYS A 187 -20.13 -13.81 3.94
N ILE A 188 -18.84 -13.80 4.32
CA ILE A 188 -17.93 -12.70 4.00
C ILE A 188 -17.76 -12.54 2.48
N VAL A 189 -17.85 -11.31 2.02
CA VAL A 189 -17.70 -10.96 0.61
C VAL A 189 -16.32 -10.33 0.38
N GLY A 190 -15.65 -10.70 -0.70
CA GLY A 190 -14.39 -10.07 -1.09
C GLY A 190 -14.15 -10.24 -2.59
N PRO A 191 -12.97 -9.83 -3.08
CA PRO A 191 -12.57 -10.12 -4.45
C PRO A 191 -12.54 -11.65 -4.72
N ARG A 192 -12.40 -12.02 -6.00
CA ARG A 192 -12.29 -13.45 -6.39
C ARG A 192 -11.15 -14.17 -5.67
N LYS A 193 -10.05 -13.46 -5.41
CA LYS A 193 -8.88 -13.94 -4.68
C LYS A 193 -8.54 -12.94 -3.57
N ASP A 194 -7.78 -11.91 -3.92
CA ASP A 194 -7.27 -10.86 -3.04
C ASP A 194 -7.15 -9.53 -3.83
N ASP A 195 -6.66 -8.48 -3.19
CA ASP A 195 -6.30 -7.20 -3.82
C ASP A 195 -4.77 -7.06 -3.99
N ILE A 196 -4.01 -8.15 -3.88
CA ILE A 196 -2.56 -8.15 -4.15
C ILE A 196 -2.35 -7.79 -5.62
N CYS A 197 -1.50 -6.79 -5.87
CA CYS A 197 -1.35 -6.29 -7.23
C CYS A 197 -0.51 -7.24 -8.09
N TYR A 198 -0.71 -7.18 -9.41
CA TYR A 198 0.04 -7.99 -10.39
C TYR A 198 1.57 -7.89 -10.19
N ALA A 199 2.06 -6.71 -9.80
CA ALA A 199 3.47 -6.46 -9.63
C ALA A 199 4.06 -7.26 -8.46
N THR A 200 3.30 -7.40 -7.38
CA THR A 200 3.67 -8.19 -6.20
C THR A 200 3.64 -9.68 -6.55
N THR A 201 2.53 -10.17 -7.10
CA THR A 201 2.35 -11.58 -7.49
C THR A 201 3.45 -12.05 -8.43
N ASN A 202 3.67 -11.31 -9.54
CA ASN A 202 4.64 -11.73 -10.55
C ASN A 202 6.09 -11.70 -10.03
N ARG A 203 6.43 -10.80 -9.09
CA ARG A 203 7.78 -10.76 -8.50
C ARG A 203 7.99 -11.90 -7.51
N GLN A 204 6.96 -12.28 -6.75
CA GLN A 204 7.02 -13.46 -5.88
C GLN A 204 7.17 -14.75 -6.69
N GLU A 205 6.44 -14.88 -7.80
CA GLU A 205 6.62 -16.00 -8.73
C GLU A 205 8.03 -16.03 -9.33
N ALA A 206 8.55 -14.88 -9.76
CA ALA A 206 9.89 -14.78 -10.36
C ALA A 206 11.01 -15.06 -9.36
N VAL A 207 10.88 -14.63 -8.10
CA VAL A 207 11.89 -14.92 -7.07
C VAL A 207 11.84 -16.38 -6.62
N ARG A 208 10.66 -17.02 -6.61
CA ARG A 208 10.51 -18.47 -6.37
C ARG A 208 11.31 -19.27 -7.41
N ALA A 209 11.08 -18.99 -8.70
CA ALA A 209 11.80 -19.64 -9.79
C ALA A 209 13.32 -19.34 -9.79
N LEU A 210 13.73 -18.17 -9.28
CA LEU A 210 15.14 -17.81 -9.11
C LEU A 210 15.78 -18.60 -7.97
N ALA A 211 15.10 -18.74 -6.83
CA ALA A 211 15.58 -19.44 -5.65
C ALA A 211 15.78 -20.94 -5.89
N GLU A 212 14.99 -21.55 -6.78
CA GLU A 212 15.20 -22.95 -7.22
C GLU A 212 16.55 -23.19 -7.91
N GLN A 213 17.19 -22.15 -8.44
CA GLN A 213 18.42 -22.25 -9.23
C GLN A 213 19.64 -21.57 -8.58
N ALA A 214 19.43 -20.73 -7.57
CA ALA A 214 20.46 -19.89 -6.99
C ALA A 214 20.76 -20.29 -5.54
N ASP A 215 22.04 -20.52 -5.23
CA ASP A 215 22.48 -20.80 -3.85
C ASP A 215 22.33 -19.57 -2.93
N VAL A 216 22.36 -18.36 -3.50
CA VAL A 216 22.24 -17.08 -2.79
C VAL A 216 21.34 -16.14 -3.59
N VAL A 217 20.32 -15.59 -2.95
CA VAL A 217 19.43 -14.58 -3.55
C VAL A 217 19.67 -13.23 -2.89
N LEU A 218 19.94 -12.21 -3.71
CA LEU A 218 20.08 -10.82 -3.27
C LEU A 218 18.88 -10.00 -3.74
N VAL A 219 18.09 -9.51 -2.80
CA VAL A 219 16.95 -8.62 -3.09
C VAL A 219 17.37 -7.16 -2.88
N VAL A 220 17.30 -6.37 -3.95
CA VAL A 220 17.59 -4.93 -3.89
C VAL A 220 16.33 -4.17 -3.48
N GLY A 221 16.27 -3.72 -2.23
CA GLY A 221 15.16 -2.96 -1.66
C GLY A 221 15.56 -2.25 -0.36
N SER A 222 14.75 -1.29 0.09
CA SER A 222 14.93 -0.65 1.41
C SER A 222 14.20 -1.43 2.50
N LYS A 223 14.67 -1.33 3.75
CA LYS A 223 14.11 -2.08 4.89
C LYS A 223 12.62 -1.83 5.14
N ASN A 224 12.14 -0.63 4.82
CA ASN A 224 10.73 -0.24 4.94
C ASN A 224 9.86 -0.65 3.74
N SER A 225 10.41 -1.32 2.72
CA SER A 225 9.65 -1.78 1.57
C SER A 225 8.99 -3.14 1.86
N SER A 226 7.69 -3.13 2.12
CA SER A 226 6.89 -4.35 2.35
C SER A 226 7.09 -5.39 1.25
N ASN A 227 6.93 -5.00 -0.03
CA ASN A 227 7.10 -5.94 -1.15
C ASN A 227 8.52 -6.48 -1.26
N SER A 228 9.57 -5.67 -0.99
CA SER A 228 10.96 -6.15 -1.07
C SER A 228 11.25 -7.18 0.01
N ASN A 229 10.75 -6.96 1.24
CA ASN A 229 10.91 -7.90 2.35
C ASN A 229 10.23 -9.24 2.02
N ARG A 230 9.02 -9.21 1.42
CA ARG A 230 8.34 -10.44 0.98
C ARG A 230 9.18 -11.26 -0.01
N LEU A 231 9.92 -10.62 -0.92
CA LEU A 231 10.79 -11.35 -1.86
C LEU A 231 11.97 -12.02 -1.14
N ALA A 232 12.58 -11.33 -0.17
CA ALA A 232 13.69 -11.88 0.59
C ALA A 232 13.25 -13.05 1.47
N GLU A 233 12.09 -12.89 2.14
CA GLU A 233 11.50 -13.94 2.97
C GLU A 233 11.07 -15.15 2.16
N LEU A 234 10.50 -14.95 0.96
CA LEU A 234 10.11 -16.05 0.08
C LEU A 234 11.33 -16.85 -0.37
N ALA A 235 12.45 -16.20 -0.68
CA ALA A 235 13.69 -16.88 -1.05
C ALA A 235 14.38 -17.60 0.12
N GLN A 236 14.02 -17.26 1.36
CA GLN A 236 14.58 -17.85 2.58
C GLN A 236 13.77 -19.07 3.07
N ARG A 237 12.50 -19.16 2.71
CA ARG A 237 11.61 -20.28 3.02
C ARG A 237 11.86 -21.46 2.08
#